data_AF-A0A520Q9M1-F1
#
_entry.id   AF-A0A520Q9M1-F1
#
_cell.length_a   1.000
_cell.length_b   1.000
_cell.length_c   1.000
_cell.angle_alpha   90.00
_cell.angle_beta   90.00
_cell.angle_gamma   90.00
#
_symmetry.space_group_name_H-M   'P 1'
#
loop_
_entity.id
_entity.type
_entity.pdbx_description
1 polymer ?
#
loop_
_entity_poly.entity_id
_entity_poly.type
_entity_poly.pdbx_seq_one_letter_code
_entity_poly.pdbx_strand_id
1 'polypeptide(L)'
;AHLRLARIAEKRLGDTDRAVRSLRAVLARDEQSEEALAALVRLERAKGRDEEALRLAKKLISVVSDPNRKAETLAELAELEKARGEGAAAAAHAMGAVGIQGPNGAGARVYKGLIAHVPEHASWDHYATALMGYLESARGIGGDVAATYLELAHVQGEALNRPDRAISTLREGVDACPEDEAVALTLVRTLQSVDAGDKAIAELRRILAINVRRPRAWRAMADAVRKSGEPDGAAVVLAPLLAMSEATEDETRTVAGRRARVAVAPPGILGEQGLGQLASTAVLGTTAAQILSSLDGVFGKLEGVDLERWGVSKRDRLRQGDPNPLRAYVDRIGAIFGIPELDVYEVENGRLDRATVLAGSPPVLLVPSSVAHARDAVLAFQLARPLALLSRHLHPLDAVPDETTLHMLAGAARQYDPTFTYEGIDESLLDVETKRVGKAIGFFSRGRIQDAATSFAADPTPDLRGWATNARRMAARAALLVCDDLLAAIEALGEELGPDNTASDLARFWVSDPAFRFRRAVASRI
;
A
#
# COMPACT_ATOMS: atom_id res chain seq x y z
N ALA A 1 -20.47 -21.04 -50.51
CA ALA A 1 -21.73 -20.49 -51.06
C ALA A 1 -22.95 -20.74 -50.17
N HIS A 2 -23.19 -21.97 -49.72
CA HIS A 2 -24.39 -22.33 -48.94
C HIS A 2 -24.50 -21.69 -47.54
N LEU A 3 -23.40 -21.48 -46.81
CA LEU A 3 -23.40 -20.73 -45.53
C LEU A 3 -23.84 -19.26 -45.71
N ARG A 4 -23.36 -18.60 -46.77
CA ARG A 4 -23.75 -17.23 -47.12
C ARG A 4 -25.22 -17.14 -47.54
N LEU A 5 -25.71 -18.14 -48.29
CA LEU A 5 -27.12 -18.26 -48.64
C LEU A 5 -28.00 -18.49 -47.42
N ALA A 6 -27.57 -19.31 -46.46
CA ALA A 6 -28.28 -19.52 -45.20
C ALA A 6 -28.37 -18.23 -44.38
N ARG A 7 -27.26 -17.50 -44.21
CA ARG A 7 -27.25 -16.20 -43.49
C ARG A 7 -28.15 -15.14 -44.16
N ILE A 8 -28.21 -15.11 -45.50
CA ILE A 8 -29.07 -14.19 -46.25
C ILE A 8 -30.55 -14.59 -46.13
N ALA A 9 -30.86 -15.87 -46.31
CA ALA A 9 -32.22 -16.39 -46.17
C ALA A 9 -32.79 -16.14 -44.77
N GLU A 10 -31.96 -16.28 -43.75
CA GLU A 10 -32.34 -16.00 -42.37
C GLU A 10 -32.49 -14.50 -42.08
N LYS A 11 -31.41 -13.71 -42.23
CA LYS A 11 -31.40 -12.32 -41.74
C LYS A 11 -32.16 -11.34 -42.62
N ARG A 12 -32.31 -11.63 -43.92
CA ARG A 12 -32.91 -10.68 -44.88
C ARG A 12 -34.26 -11.11 -45.42
N LEU A 13 -34.59 -12.40 -45.39
CA LEU A 13 -35.81 -12.93 -45.99
C LEU A 13 -36.78 -13.55 -44.97
N GLY A 14 -36.36 -13.75 -43.71
CA GLY A 14 -37.17 -14.42 -42.70
C GLY A 14 -37.52 -15.88 -43.04
N ASP A 15 -36.91 -16.45 -44.08
CA ASP A 15 -37.22 -17.80 -44.59
C ASP A 15 -36.37 -18.84 -43.85
N THR A 16 -36.84 -19.20 -42.66
CA THR A 16 -36.16 -20.12 -41.75
C THR A 16 -36.06 -21.54 -42.32
N ASP A 17 -37.03 -21.99 -43.13
CA ASP A 17 -36.99 -23.33 -43.75
C ASP A 17 -35.92 -23.43 -44.83
N ARG A 18 -35.77 -22.39 -45.65
CA ARG A 18 -34.70 -22.33 -46.66
C ARG A 18 -33.32 -22.22 -46.03
N ALA A 19 -33.19 -21.50 -44.91
CA ALA A 19 -31.96 -21.46 -44.14
C ALA A 19 -31.59 -22.85 -43.61
N VAL A 20 -32.52 -23.59 -42.98
CA VAL A 20 -32.30 -24.96 -42.50
C VAL A 20 -31.89 -25.91 -43.62
N ARG A 21 -32.58 -25.90 -44.77
CA ARG A 21 -32.20 -26.73 -45.94
C ARG A 21 -30.79 -26.42 -46.43
N SER A 22 -30.44 -25.14 -46.48
CA SER A 22 -29.12 -24.70 -46.95
C SER A 22 -28.00 -25.13 -45.99
N LEU A 23 -28.25 -25.11 -44.67
CA LEU A 23 -27.29 -25.55 -43.66
C LEU A 23 -27.14 -27.08 -43.64
N ARG A 24 -28.22 -27.84 -43.79
CA ARG A 24 -28.14 -29.31 -43.92
C ARG A 24 -27.36 -29.74 -45.16
N ALA A 25 -27.44 -28.99 -46.26
CA ALA A 25 -26.61 -29.22 -47.46
C ALA A 25 -25.12 -28.90 -47.23
N VAL A 26 -24.79 -28.03 -46.27
CA VAL A 26 -23.40 -27.84 -45.82
C VAL A 26 -22.96 -29.07 -45.02
N LEU A 27 -23.77 -29.53 -44.07
CA LEU A 27 -23.44 -30.71 -43.26
C LEU A 27 -23.35 -32.01 -44.06
N ALA A 28 -24.08 -32.14 -45.17
CA ALA A 28 -23.96 -33.29 -46.07
C ALA A 28 -22.61 -33.35 -46.81
N ARG A 29 -21.87 -32.23 -46.87
CA ARG A 29 -20.53 -32.14 -47.49
C ARG A 29 -19.42 -32.10 -46.45
N ASP A 30 -19.67 -31.43 -45.33
CA ASP A 30 -18.76 -31.32 -44.20
C ASP A 30 -19.56 -31.54 -42.92
N GLU A 31 -19.55 -32.78 -42.45
CA GLU A 31 -20.28 -33.19 -41.26
C GLU A 31 -19.79 -32.55 -39.97
N GLN A 32 -18.59 -31.98 -39.97
CA GLN A 32 -17.94 -31.37 -38.81
C GLN A 32 -17.98 -29.84 -38.85
N SER A 33 -18.72 -29.25 -39.80
CA SER A 33 -18.84 -27.81 -39.94
C SER A 33 -19.46 -27.16 -38.70
N GLU A 34 -18.62 -26.59 -37.83
CA GLU A 34 -19.03 -25.91 -36.59
C GLU A 34 -20.09 -24.82 -36.87
N GLU A 35 -19.86 -24.01 -37.91
CA GLU A 35 -20.75 -22.90 -38.25
C GLU A 35 -22.15 -23.39 -38.68
N ALA A 36 -22.21 -24.48 -39.44
CA ALA A 36 -23.49 -25.03 -39.90
C ALA A 36 -24.25 -25.70 -38.75
N LEU A 37 -23.55 -26.42 -37.88
CA LEU A 37 -24.13 -27.02 -36.67
C LEU A 37 -24.67 -25.95 -35.72
N ALA A 38 -23.89 -24.92 -35.39
CA ALA A 38 -24.31 -23.84 -34.50
C ALA A 38 -25.53 -23.07 -35.05
N ALA A 39 -25.54 -22.77 -36.35
CA ALA A 39 -26.68 -22.12 -36.98
C ALA A 39 -27.94 -23.02 -36.95
N LEU A 40 -27.80 -24.33 -37.15
CA LEU A 40 -28.93 -25.25 -37.08
C LEU A 40 -29.47 -25.43 -35.66
N VAL A 41 -28.63 -25.51 -34.63
CA VAL A 41 -29.07 -25.57 -33.22
C VAL A 41 -30.00 -24.39 -32.91
N ARG A 42 -29.56 -23.17 -33.23
CA ARG A 42 -30.35 -21.96 -33.01
C ARG A 42 -31.67 -21.94 -33.78
N LEU A 43 -31.65 -22.38 -35.04
CA LEU A 43 -32.85 -22.38 -35.89
C LEU A 43 -33.87 -23.45 -35.49
N GLU A 44 -33.43 -24.66 -35.13
CA GLU A 44 -34.34 -25.72 -34.70
C GLU A 44 -34.93 -25.39 -33.31
N ARG A 45 -34.16 -24.76 -32.41
CA ARG A 45 -34.66 -24.23 -31.13
C ARG A 45 -35.71 -23.14 -31.33
N ALA A 46 -35.49 -22.20 -32.26
CA ALA A 46 -36.48 -21.16 -32.58
C ALA A 46 -37.80 -21.73 -33.14
N LYS A 47 -37.78 -22.96 -33.68
CA LYS A 47 -38.95 -23.69 -34.16
C LYS A 47 -39.60 -24.60 -33.09
N GLY A 48 -39.10 -24.59 -31.86
CA GLY A 48 -39.56 -25.48 -30.79
C GLY A 48 -39.23 -26.96 -31.02
N ARG A 49 -38.24 -27.26 -31.88
CA ARG A 49 -37.80 -28.63 -32.18
C ARG A 49 -36.61 -29.01 -31.29
N ASP A 50 -36.89 -29.05 -29.99
CA ASP A 50 -35.84 -29.18 -28.97
C ASP A 50 -35.07 -30.50 -29.05
N GLU A 51 -35.70 -31.60 -29.49
CA GLU A 51 -35.01 -32.89 -29.66
C GLU A 51 -33.89 -32.83 -30.71
N GLU A 52 -34.20 -32.19 -31.84
CA GLU A 52 -33.25 -32.05 -32.94
C GLU A 52 -32.16 -31.04 -32.57
N ALA A 53 -32.53 -29.94 -31.90
CA ALA A 53 -31.58 -28.98 -31.37
C ALA A 53 -30.60 -29.64 -30.37
N LEU A 54 -31.10 -30.50 -29.48
CA LEU A 54 -30.30 -31.26 -28.52
C LEU A 54 -29.28 -32.17 -29.21
N ARG A 55 -29.74 -32.95 -30.20
CA ARG A 55 -28.89 -33.86 -30.98
C ARG A 55 -27.78 -33.11 -31.73
N LEU A 56 -28.13 -31.98 -32.34
CA LEU A 56 -27.19 -31.13 -33.07
C LEU A 56 -26.18 -30.46 -32.13
N ALA A 57 -26.61 -30.00 -30.95
CA ALA A 57 -25.73 -29.41 -29.93
C ALA A 57 -24.73 -30.43 -29.38
N LYS A 58 -25.14 -31.68 -29.13
CA LYS A 58 -24.23 -32.78 -28.75
C LYS A 58 -23.19 -33.06 -29.83
N LYS A 59 -23.59 -33.05 -31.12
CA LYS A 59 -22.63 -33.15 -32.24
C LYS A 59 -21.69 -31.95 -32.29
N LEU A 60 -22.20 -30.74 -32.11
CA LEU A 60 -21.40 -29.51 -32.10
C LEU A 60 -20.30 -29.53 -31.03
N ILE A 61 -20.60 -29.97 -29.80
CA ILE A 61 -19.59 -30.07 -28.71
C ILE A 61 -18.43 -31.01 -29.08
N SER A 62 -18.69 -32.08 -29.85
CA SER A 62 -17.67 -33.04 -30.26
C SER A 62 -16.70 -32.51 -31.32
N VAL A 63 -17.07 -31.43 -32.02
CA VAL A 63 -16.27 -30.86 -33.13
C VAL A 63 -15.73 -29.47 -32.82
N VAL A 64 -16.32 -28.73 -31.88
CA VAL A 64 -15.85 -27.40 -31.49
C VAL A 64 -14.47 -27.48 -30.84
N SER A 65 -13.51 -26.80 -31.46
CA SER A 65 -12.13 -26.73 -30.97
C SER A 65 -11.90 -25.54 -30.01
N ASP A 66 -12.65 -24.46 -30.17
CA ASP A 66 -12.54 -23.26 -29.33
C ASP A 66 -13.21 -23.46 -27.95
N PRO A 67 -12.48 -23.33 -26.83
CA PRO A 67 -13.03 -23.54 -25.49
C PRO A 67 -14.23 -22.64 -25.17
N ASN A 68 -14.19 -21.36 -25.57
CA ASN A 68 -15.27 -20.42 -25.27
C ASN A 68 -16.56 -20.79 -26.00
N ARG A 69 -16.49 -21.09 -27.30
CA ARG A 69 -17.64 -21.62 -28.06
C ARG A 69 -18.15 -22.95 -27.50
N LYS A 70 -17.24 -23.81 -27.02
CA LYS A 70 -17.62 -25.09 -26.40
C LYS A 70 -18.45 -24.84 -25.14
N ALA A 71 -18.04 -23.88 -24.31
CA ALA A 71 -18.77 -23.48 -23.11
C ALA A 71 -20.14 -22.86 -23.41
N GLU A 72 -20.24 -22.00 -24.43
CA GLU A 72 -21.52 -21.45 -24.91
C GLU A 72 -22.46 -22.59 -25.36
N THR A 73 -21.93 -23.54 -26.13
CA THR A 73 -22.71 -24.70 -26.59
C THR A 73 -23.13 -25.61 -25.44
N LEU A 74 -22.26 -25.82 -24.45
CA LEU A 74 -22.58 -26.57 -23.23
C LEU A 74 -23.70 -25.89 -22.42
N ALA A 75 -23.69 -24.55 -22.32
CA ALA A 75 -24.74 -23.79 -21.66
C ALA A 75 -26.07 -23.86 -22.43
N GLU A 76 -26.04 -23.78 -23.76
CA GLU A 76 -27.23 -23.99 -24.59
C GLU A 76 -27.79 -25.41 -24.45
N LEU A 77 -26.92 -26.41 -24.43
CA LEU A 77 -27.31 -27.80 -24.22
C LEU A 77 -27.99 -27.98 -22.85
N ALA A 78 -27.41 -27.40 -21.80
CA ALA A 78 -27.98 -27.45 -20.46
C ALA A 78 -29.38 -26.80 -20.38
N GLU A 79 -29.64 -25.70 -21.10
CA GLU A 79 -30.99 -25.10 -21.15
C GLU A 79 -32.01 -26.02 -21.87
N LEU A 80 -31.60 -26.69 -22.95
CA LEU A 80 -32.46 -27.65 -23.65
C LEU A 80 -32.78 -28.87 -22.75
N GLU A 81 -31.79 -29.40 -22.05
CA GLU A 81 -31.96 -30.52 -21.12
C GLU A 81 -32.83 -30.12 -19.92
N LYS A 82 -32.64 -28.92 -19.39
CA LYS A 82 -33.49 -28.35 -18.35
C LYS A 82 -34.94 -28.23 -18.80
N ALA A 83 -35.21 -27.75 -20.01
CA ALA A 83 -36.55 -27.64 -20.56
C ALA A 83 -37.25 -29.01 -20.73
N ARG A 84 -36.47 -30.08 -20.93
CA ARG A 84 -36.94 -31.46 -21.03
C ARG A 84 -37.08 -32.19 -19.69
N GLY A 85 -36.71 -31.56 -18.57
CA GLY A 85 -36.69 -32.19 -17.25
C GLY A 85 -35.49 -33.12 -17.01
N GLU A 86 -34.46 -33.08 -17.87
CA GLU A 86 -33.23 -33.87 -17.76
C GLU A 86 -32.23 -33.18 -16.81
N GLY A 87 -32.64 -32.95 -15.56
CA GLY A 87 -31.92 -32.08 -14.61
C GLY A 87 -30.46 -32.47 -14.33
N ALA A 88 -30.17 -33.77 -14.21
CA ALA A 88 -28.80 -34.26 -13.98
C ALA A 88 -27.85 -33.96 -15.16
N ALA A 89 -28.31 -34.16 -16.39
CA ALA A 89 -27.53 -33.85 -17.59
C ALA A 89 -27.33 -32.34 -17.73
N ALA A 90 -28.41 -31.57 -17.51
CA ALA A 90 -28.36 -30.12 -17.55
C ALA A 90 -27.34 -29.55 -16.54
N ALA A 91 -27.32 -30.07 -15.31
CA ALA A 91 -26.38 -29.66 -14.28
C ALA A 91 -24.93 -29.98 -14.69
N ALA A 92 -24.66 -31.19 -15.21
CA ALA A 92 -23.31 -31.57 -15.63
C ALA A 92 -22.77 -30.67 -16.76
N HIS A 93 -23.58 -30.40 -17.79
CA HIS A 93 -23.17 -29.54 -18.91
C HIS A 93 -23.02 -28.07 -18.49
N ALA A 94 -23.93 -27.55 -17.67
CA ALA A 94 -23.82 -26.19 -17.13
C ALA A 94 -22.57 -26.04 -16.24
N MET A 95 -22.25 -27.05 -15.42
CA MET A 95 -21.03 -27.07 -14.60
C MET A 95 -19.76 -27.04 -15.46
N GLY A 96 -19.73 -27.85 -16.53
CA GLY A 96 -18.64 -27.84 -17.50
C GLY A 96 -18.47 -26.47 -18.17
N ALA A 97 -19.57 -25.79 -18.49
CA ALA A 97 -19.52 -24.43 -19.03
C ALA A 97 -18.98 -23.41 -18.01
N VAL A 98 -19.36 -23.51 -16.73
CA VAL A 98 -18.80 -22.67 -15.65
C VAL A 98 -17.31 -22.88 -15.50
N GLY A 99 -16.81 -24.11 -15.56
CA GLY A 99 -15.37 -24.40 -15.46
C GLY A 99 -14.54 -23.77 -16.59
N ILE A 100 -15.16 -23.40 -17.72
CA ILE A 100 -14.48 -22.80 -18.87
C ILE A 100 -14.63 -21.27 -18.92
N GLN A 101 -15.84 -20.75 -18.68
CA GLN A 101 -16.14 -19.30 -18.80
C GLN A 101 -16.24 -18.57 -17.46
N GLY A 102 -16.19 -19.29 -16.34
CA GLY A 102 -16.28 -18.71 -15.00
C GLY A 102 -17.67 -18.14 -14.67
N PRO A 103 -17.74 -17.21 -13.69
CA PRO A 103 -18.99 -16.73 -13.11
C PRO A 103 -19.82 -15.84 -14.05
N ASN A 104 -19.18 -15.21 -15.03
CA ASN A 104 -19.81 -14.31 -15.99
C ASN A 104 -20.31 -15.03 -17.27
N GLY A 105 -19.98 -16.32 -17.41
CA GLY A 105 -20.39 -17.15 -18.54
C GLY A 105 -21.89 -17.48 -18.54
N ALA A 106 -22.40 -17.91 -19.69
CA ALA A 106 -23.80 -18.34 -19.81
C ALA A 106 -24.10 -19.53 -18.88
N GLY A 107 -23.16 -20.47 -18.75
CA GLY A 107 -23.27 -21.65 -17.89
C GLY A 107 -23.57 -21.33 -16.43
N ALA A 108 -22.98 -20.27 -15.87
CA ALA A 108 -23.21 -19.85 -14.49
C ALA A 108 -24.66 -19.45 -14.23
N ARG A 109 -25.27 -18.74 -15.19
CA ARG A 109 -26.70 -18.36 -15.12
C ARG A 109 -27.60 -19.60 -15.17
N VAL A 110 -27.31 -20.53 -16.08
CA VAL A 110 -28.08 -21.78 -16.20
C VAL A 110 -27.98 -22.59 -14.92
N TYR A 111 -26.76 -22.76 -14.40
CA TYR A 111 -26.49 -23.54 -13.19
C TYR A 111 -27.19 -22.98 -11.96
N LYS A 112 -27.11 -21.66 -11.72
CA LYS A 112 -27.86 -21.00 -10.63
C LYS A 112 -29.37 -21.17 -10.78
N GLY A 113 -29.88 -21.13 -12.01
CA GLY A 113 -31.27 -21.44 -12.30
C GLY A 113 -31.66 -22.89 -11.95
N LEU A 114 -30.76 -23.86 -12.20
CA LEU A 114 -30.98 -25.27 -11.86
C LEU A 114 -31.02 -25.49 -10.35
N ILE A 115 -30.17 -24.82 -9.57
CA ILE A 115 -30.19 -24.92 -8.09
C ILE A 115 -31.58 -24.54 -7.55
N ALA A 116 -32.22 -23.51 -8.10
CA ALA A 116 -33.53 -23.06 -7.65
C ALA A 116 -34.70 -23.99 -8.03
N HIS A 117 -34.58 -24.75 -9.14
CA HIS A 117 -35.70 -25.52 -9.70
C HIS A 117 -35.53 -27.04 -9.57
N VAL A 118 -34.30 -27.54 -9.47
CA VAL A 118 -33.96 -28.96 -9.47
C VAL A 118 -32.82 -29.24 -8.46
N PRO A 119 -33.04 -28.95 -7.16
CA PRO A 119 -32.00 -29.01 -6.12
C PRO A 119 -31.43 -30.42 -5.88
N GLU A 120 -32.13 -31.49 -6.29
CA GLU A 120 -31.61 -32.86 -6.25
C GLU A 120 -30.44 -33.11 -7.22
N HIS A 121 -30.27 -32.25 -8.23
CA HIS A 121 -29.27 -32.42 -9.29
C HIS A 121 -28.25 -31.27 -9.38
N ALA A 122 -28.55 -30.12 -8.77
CA ALA A 122 -27.65 -28.97 -8.73
C ALA A 122 -27.52 -28.44 -7.30
N SER A 123 -26.29 -28.18 -6.85
CA SER A 123 -26.01 -27.68 -5.51
C SER A 123 -25.00 -26.54 -5.53
N TRP A 124 -25.05 -25.68 -4.51
CA TRP A 124 -24.08 -24.60 -4.33
C TRP A 124 -22.65 -25.13 -4.10
N ASP A 125 -22.48 -26.29 -3.46
CA ASP A 125 -21.15 -26.91 -3.30
C ASP A 125 -20.55 -27.29 -4.67
N HIS A 126 -21.33 -27.90 -5.57
CA HIS A 126 -20.84 -28.24 -6.91
C HIS A 126 -20.57 -26.99 -7.75
N TYR A 127 -21.40 -25.93 -7.63
CA TYR A 127 -21.13 -24.65 -8.29
C TYR A 127 -19.80 -24.06 -7.81
N ALA A 128 -19.54 -24.08 -6.50
CA ALA A 128 -18.28 -23.64 -5.93
C ALA A 128 -17.09 -24.47 -6.44
N THR A 129 -17.22 -25.79 -6.58
CA THR A 129 -16.20 -26.65 -7.21
C THR A 129 -15.91 -26.24 -8.64
N ALA A 130 -16.93 -25.90 -9.44
CA ALA A 130 -16.74 -25.45 -10.81
C ALA A 130 -15.97 -24.11 -10.89
N LEU A 131 -16.29 -23.17 -9.99
CA LEU A 131 -15.58 -21.88 -9.89
C LEU A 131 -14.11 -22.07 -9.46
N MET A 132 -13.82 -23.00 -8.54
CA MET A 132 -12.45 -23.34 -8.17
C MET A 132 -11.67 -23.94 -9.35
N GLY A 133 -12.27 -24.84 -10.13
CA GLY A 133 -11.65 -25.37 -11.34
C GLY A 133 -11.38 -24.29 -12.40
N TYR A 134 -12.27 -23.30 -12.53
CA TYR A 134 -12.03 -22.13 -13.37
C TYR A 134 -10.84 -21.30 -12.86
N LEU A 135 -10.76 -21.02 -11.56
CA LEU A 135 -9.62 -20.29 -10.96
C LEU A 135 -8.28 -20.99 -11.22
N GLU A 136 -8.23 -22.32 -11.07
CA GLU A 136 -7.02 -23.10 -11.37
C GLU A 136 -6.58 -22.95 -12.83
N SER A 137 -7.55 -23.00 -13.75
CA SER A 137 -7.29 -22.83 -15.18
C SER A 137 -6.87 -21.39 -15.53
N ALA A 138 -7.56 -20.40 -14.98
CA ALA A 138 -7.34 -18.98 -15.27
C ALA A 138 -5.95 -18.49 -14.86
N ARG A 139 -5.30 -19.13 -13.88
CA ARG A 139 -3.90 -18.83 -13.49
C ARG A 139 -2.90 -19.02 -14.64
N GLY A 140 -3.18 -19.88 -15.62
CA GLY A 140 -2.27 -20.18 -16.73
C GLY A 140 -2.58 -19.47 -18.05
N ILE A 141 -3.87 -19.25 -18.34
CA ILE A 141 -4.33 -18.73 -19.65
C ILE A 141 -4.94 -17.33 -19.59
N GLY A 142 -5.04 -16.75 -18.39
CA GLY A 142 -5.79 -15.51 -18.14
C GLY A 142 -7.30 -15.76 -18.00
N GLY A 143 -7.99 -14.86 -17.31
CA GLY A 143 -9.42 -14.98 -17.02
C GLY A 143 -9.88 -13.94 -16.00
N ASP A 144 -11.17 -13.94 -15.69
CA ASP A 144 -11.76 -13.01 -14.72
C ASP A 144 -11.59 -13.53 -13.29
N VAL A 145 -10.32 -13.51 -12.84
CA VAL A 145 -9.90 -14.07 -11.55
C VAL A 145 -10.57 -13.34 -10.39
N ALA A 146 -10.61 -12.00 -10.43
CA ALA A 146 -11.21 -11.18 -9.39
C ALA A 146 -12.72 -11.42 -9.25
N ALA A 147 -13.49 -11.40 -10.36
CA ALA A 147 -14.92 -11.69 -10.29
C ALA A 147 -15.20 -13.11 -9.79
N THR A 148 -14.31 -14.06 -10.09
CA THR A 148 -14.47 -15.45 -9.62
C THR A 148 -14.24 -15.58 -8.13
N TYR A 149 -13.22 -14.93 -7.56
CA TYR A 149 -13.04 -14.89 -6.11
C TYR A 149 -14.25 -14.24 -5.41
N LEU A 150 -14.80 -13.16 -5.98
CA LEU A 150 -15.99 -12.49 -5.46
C LEU A 150 -17.23 -13.39 -5.47
N GLU A 151 -17.53 -14.05 -6.60
CA GLU A 151 -18.66 -14.98 -6.72
C GLU A 151 -18.48 -16.18 -5.79
N LEU A 152 -17.29 -16.80 -5.76
CA LEU A 152 -17.01 -17.95 -4.92
C LEU A 152 -17.18 -17.61 -3.44
N ALA A 153 -16.68 -16.45 -3.01
CA ALA A 153 -16.86 -15.98 -1.65
C ALA A 153 -18.33 -15.68 -1.32
N HIS A 154 -19.08 -15.10 -2.26
CA HIS A 154 -20.53 -14.89 -2.10
C HIS A 154 -21.27 -16.22 -1.92
N VAL A 155 -20.98 -17.23 -2.76
CA VAL A 155 -21.57 -18.57 -2.66
C VAL A 155 -21.22 -19.22 -1.32
N GLN A 156 -19.96 -19.13 -0.89
CA GLN A 156 -19.53 -19.72 0.38
C GLN A 156 -20.14 -19.01 1.59
N GLY A 157 -20.16 -17.67 1.59
CA GLY A 157 -20.64 -16.86 2.71
C GLY A 157 -22.16 -16.89 2.84
N GLU A 158 -22.88 -16.60 1.77
CA GLU A 158 -24.34 -16.43 1.79
C GLU A 158 -25.08 -17.76 1.55
N ALA A 159 -24.76 -18.44 0.45
CA ALA A 159 -25.54 -19.62 0.04
C ALA A 159 -25.20 -20.88 0.85
N LEU A 160 -23.92 -21.04 1.22
CA LEU A 160 -23.44 -22.18 2.01
C LEU A 160 -23.32 -21.87 3.52
N ASN A 161 -23.53 -20.62 3.93
CA ASN A 161 -23.37 -20.17 5.32
C ASN A 161 -22.01 -20.57 5.95
N ARG A 162 -20.92 -20.39 5.19
CA ARG A 162 -19.53 -20.70 5.58
C ARG A 162 -18.65 -19.44 5.45
N PRO A 163 -18.85 -18.43 6.31
CA PRO A 163 -18.11 -17.17 6.24
C PRO A 163 -16.60 -17.33 6.42
N ASP A 164 -16.15 -18.31 7.21
CA ASP A 164 -14.71 -18.61 7.37
C ASP A 164 -14.06 -19.03 6.04
N ARG A 165 -14.78 -19.80 5.21
CA ARG A 165 -14.30 -20.19 3.88
C ARG A 165 -14.28 -18.99 2.93
N ALA A 166 -15.33 -18.18 2.95
CA ALA A 166 -15.39 -16.94 2.17
C ALA A 166 -14.20 -16.02 2.51
N ILE A 167 -13.85 -15.87 3.79
CA ILE A 167 -12.67 -15.12 4.24
C ILE A 167 -11.37 -15.73 3.69
N SER A 168 -11.22 -17.06 3.75
CA SER A 168 -10.02 -17.74 3.20
C SER A 168 -9.90 -17.50 1.69
N THR A 169 -10.98 -17.71 0.94
CA THR A 169 -11.03 -17.48 -0.51
C THR A 169 -10.75 -16.03 -0.87
N LEU A 170 -11.30 -15.07 -0.13
CA LEU A 170 -11.06 -13.65 -0.39
C LEU A 170 -9.61 -13.25 -0.07
N ARG A 171 -8.96 -13.83 0.95
CA ARG A 171 -7.53 -13.59 1.22
C ARG A 171 -6.65 -14.06 0.07
N GLU A 172 -6.89 -15.27 -0.41
CA GLU A 172 -6.23 -15.78 -1.62
C GLU A 172 -6.50 -14.87 -2.82
N GLY A 173 -7.71 -14.34 -2.92
CA GLY A 173 -8.08 -13.37 -3.95
C GLY A 173 -7.33 -12.04 -3.85
N VAL A 174 -7.11 -11.50 -2.66
CA VAL A 174 -6.33 -10.26 -2.51
C VAL A 174 -4.85 -10.50 -2.82
N ASP A 175 -4.30 -11.67 -2.46
CA ASP A 175 -2.91 -12.00 -2.79
C ASP A 175 -2.73 -12.20 -4.31
N ALA A 176 -3.72 -12.79 -4.98
CA ALA A 176 -3.71 -12.97 -6.44
C ALA A 176 -4.02 -11.68 -7.22
N CYS A 177 -4.81 -10.78 -6.65
CA CYS A 177 -5.27 -9.55 -7.28
C CYS A 177 -5.10 -8.34 -6.33
N PRO A 178 -3.85 -7.97 -5.96
CA PRO A 178 -3.59 -6.91 -4.96
C PRO A 178 -4.10 -5.52 -5.37
N GLU A 179 -4.25 -5.29 -6.68
CA GLU A 179 -4.81 -4.05 -7.23
C GLU A 179 -6.34 -4.02 -7.27
N ASP A 180 -7.02 -5.16 -7.11
CA ASP A 180 -8.47 -5.22 -7.14
C ASP A 180 -9.07 -4.81 -5.79
N GLU A 181 -9.54 -3.56 -5.72
CA GLU A 181 -10.17 -3.01 -4.52
C GLU A 181 -11.49 -3.71 -4.18
N ALA A 182 -12.22 -4.27 -5.14
CA ALA A 182 -13.51 -4.91 -4.89
C ALA A 182 -13.33 -6.20 -4.10
N VAL A 183 -12.34 -7.03 -4.43
CA VAL A 183 -11.98 -8.24 -3.66
C VAL A 183 -11.60 -7.86 -2.22
N ALA A 184 -10.72 -6.88 -2.08
CA ALA A 184 -10.21 -6.46 -0.78
C ALA A 184 -11.28 -5.84 0.12
N LEU A 185 -12.16 -4.98 -0.41
CA LEU A 185 -13.28 -4.43 0.34
C LEU A 185 -14.35 -5.48 0.68
N THR A 186 -14.52 -6.51 -0.15
CA THR A 186 -15.43 -7.63 0.16
C THR A 186 -14.89 -8.45 1.32
N LEU A 187 -13.58 -8.69 1.39
CA LEU A 187 -12.93 -9.31 2.55
C LEU A 187 -13.19 -8.51 3.82
N VAL A 188 -12.98 -7.19 3.77
CA VAL A 188 -13.22 -6.29 4.91
C VAL A 188 -14.66 -6.36 5.38
N ARG A 189 -15.65 -6.30 4.49
CA ARG A 189 -17.08 -6.43 4.85
C ARG A 189 -17.40 -7.79 5.48
N THR A 190 -16.83 -8.87 4.94
CA THR A 190 -17.03 -10.23 5.46
C THR A 190 -16.40 -10.41 6.84
N LEU A 191 -15.22 -9.82 7.08
CA LEU A 191 -14.59 -9.80 8.41
C LEU A 191 -15.45 -9.01 9.42
N GLN A 192 -16.06 -7.91 8.99
CA GLN A 192 -16.95 -7.12 9.84
C GLN A 192 -18.25 -7.85 10.18
N SER A 193 -18.80 -8.68 9.29
CA SER A 193 -20.04 -9.42 9.57
C SER A 193 -19.86 -10.53 10.61
N VAL A 194 -18.64 -11.04 10.79
CA VAL A 194 -18.29 -12.03 11.83
C VAL A 194 -17.66 -11.40 13.08
N ASP A 195 -17.87 -10.09 13.30
CA ASP A 195 -17.34 -9.33 14.43
C ASP A 195 -15.80 -9.36 14.57
N ALA A 196 -15.09 -9.56 13.46
CA ALA A 196 -13.62 -9.56 13.41
C ALA A 196 -13.07 -8.17 13.04
N GLY A 197 -13.48 -7.14 13.78
CA GLY A 197 -13.13 -5.74 13.52
C GLY A 197 -11.63 -5.47 13.42
N ASP A 198 -10.83 -6.02 14.33
CA ASP A 198 -9.37 -5.86 14.33
C ASP A 198 -8.71 -6.46 13.08
N LYS A 199 -9.20 -7.61 12.62
CA LYS A 199 -8.73 -8.26 11.39
C LYS A 199 -9.08 -7.41 10.17
N ALA A 200 -10.27 -6.78 10.16
CA ALA A 200 -10.68 -5.87 9.10
C ALA A 200 -9.79 -4.62 9.03
N ILE A 201 -9.42 -4.04 10.19
CA ILE A 201 -8.49 -2.91 10.26
C ILE A 201 -7.10 -3.31 9.76
N ALA A 202 -6.59 -4.48 10.16
CA ALA A 202 -5.31 -4.99 9.69
C ALA A 202 -5.28 -5.21 8.16
N GLU A 203 -6.37 -5.74 7.62
CA GLU A 203 -6.58 -5.90 6.17
C GLU A 203 -6.52 -4.55 5.43
N LEU A 204 -7.27 -3.56 5.92
CA LEU A 204 -7.30 -2.20 5.35
C LEU A 204 -5.94 -1.52 5.38
N ARG A 205 -5.16 -1.71 6.45
CA ARG A 205 -3.77 -1.22 6.51
C ARG A 205 -2.89 -1.84 5.43
N ARG A 206 -3.07 -3.13 5.13
CA ARG A 206 -2.30 -3.80 4.08
C ARG A 206 -2.68 -3.27 2.69
N ILE A 207 -3.97 -3.04 2.44
CA ILE A 207 -4.47 -2.41 1.21
C ILE A 207 -3.84 -1.01 1.02
N LEU A 208 -3.86 -0.21 2.08
CA LEU A 208 -3.32 1.16 2.07
C LEU A 208 -1.78 1.20 2.05
N ALA A 209 -1.11 0.14 2.51
CA ALA A 209 0.33 0.00 2.38
C ALA A 209 0.75 -0.08 0.89
N ILE A 210 -0.03 -0.78 0.08
CA ILE A 210 0.17 -0.86 -1.37
C ILE A 210 -0.09 0.51 -2.02
N ASN A 211 -1.28 1.07 -1.79
CA ASN A 211 -1.67 2.34 -2.39
C ASN A 211 -2.54 3.18 -1.44
N VAL A 212 -2.01 4.32 -1.01
CA VAL A 212 -2.71 5.28 -0.14
C VAL A 212 -3.78 6.07 -0.89
N ARG A 213 -3.80 6.07 -2.22
CA ARG A 213 -4.79 6.79 -3.04
C ARG A 213 -6.04 5.95 -3.32
N ARG A 214 -6.57 5.32 -2.27
CA ARG A 214 -7.79 4.50 -2.31
C ARG A 214 -8.87 5.07 -1.38
N PRO A 215 -9.70 6.03 -1.84
CA PRO A 215 -10.67 6.70 -0.98
C PRO A 215 -11.66 5.76 -0.30
N ARG A 216 -12.08 4.67 -0.96
CA ARG A 216 -13.02 3.71 -0.38
C ARG A 216 -12.39 2.91 0.76
N ALA A 217 -11.10 2.56 0.67
CA ALA A 217 -10.37 1.92 1.76
C ALA A 217 -10.28 2.82 3.01
N TRP A 218 -10.00 4.12 2.85
CA TRP A 218 -10.00 5.06 3.99
C TRP A 218 -11.37 5.16 4.67
N ARG A 219 -12.46 5.26 3.90
CA ARG A 219 -13.83 5.30 4.44
C ARG A 219 -14.18 4.01 5.19
N ALA A 220 -13.89 2.85 4.58
CA ALA A 220 -14.10 1.56 5.23
C ALA A 220 -13.29 1.41 6.53
N MET A 221 -12.09 1.97 6.57
CA MET A 221 -11.27 2.01 7.79
C MET A 221 -11.83 2.96 8.85
N ALA A 222 -12.34 4.13 8.45
CA ALA A 222 -12.98 5.05 9.38
C ALA A 222 -14.23 4.43 10.01
N ASP A 223 -15.03 3.69 9.22
CA ASP A 223 -16.16 2.90 9.71
C ASP A 223 -15.73 1.81 10.69
N ALA A 224 -14.68 1.04 10.36
CA ALA A 224 -14.18 -0.03 11.21
C ALA A 224 -13.64 0.49 12.56
N VAL A 225 -12.83 1.55 12.52
CA VAL A 225 -12.24 2.18 13.72
C VAL A 225 -13.31 2.87 14.57
N ARG A 226 -14.36 3.43 13.97
CA ARG A 226 -15.50 3.97 14.73
C ARG A 226 -16.20 2.87 15.53
N LYS A 227 -16.42 1.70 14.92
CA LYS A 227 -17.07 0.55 15.57
C LYS A 227 -16.20 -0.06 16.68
N SER A 228 -14.87 0.01 16.57
CA SER A 228 -13.96 -0.45 17.63
C SER A 228 -13.91 0.47 18.85
N GLY A 229 -14.58 1.64 18.81
CA GLY A 229 -14.68 2.57 19.93
C GLY A 229 -13.44 3.44 20.15
N GLU A 230 -12.53 3.54 19.19
CA GLU A 230 -11.36 4.43 19.30
C GLU A 230 -11.81 5.91 19.22
N PRO A 231 -11.66 6.69 20.31
CA PRO A 231 -12.06 8.09 20.33
C PRO A 231 -11.22 8.89 19.31
N ASP A 232 -11.87 9.78 18.57
CA ASP A 232 -11.30 10.53 17.44
C ASP A 232 -10.75 9.67 16.29
N GLY A 233 -10.84 8.34 16.37
CA GLY A 233 -10.20 7.42 15.43
C GLY A 233 -10.72 7.57 14.01
N ALA A 234 -12.02 7.82 13.83
CA ALA A 234 -12.58 8.12 12.52
C ALA A 234 -12.01 9.42 11.92
N ALA A 235 -11.89 10.50 12.71
CA ALA A 235 -11.32 11.76 12.25
C ALA A 235 -9.84 11.62 11.87
N VAL A 236 -9.07 10.84 12.65
CA VAL A 236 -7.69 10.47 12.32
C VAL A 236 -7.63 9.78 10.96
N VAL A 237 -8.45 8.77 10.73
CA VAL A 237 -8.43 7.94 9.51
C VAL A 237 -8.93 8.69 8.28
N LEU A 238 -9.80 9.70 8.43
CA LEU A 238 -10.34 10.48 7.31
C LEU A 238 -9.40 11.57 6.80
N ALA A 239 -8.37 11.98 7.58
CA ALA A 239 -7.45 13.06 7.18
C ALA A 239 -6.81 12.89 5.78
N PRO A 240 -6.36 11.68 5.35
CA PRO A 240 -5.85 11.47 3.99
C PRO A 240 -6.84 11.82 2.88
N LEU A 241 -8.16 11.70 3.10
CA LEU A 241 -9.16 12.09 2.10
C LEU A 241 -9.16 13.59 1.84
N LEU A 242 -8.94 14.41 2.88
CA LEU A 242 -8.82 15.86 2.73
C LEU A 242 -7.54 16.21 1.97
N ALA A 243 -6.42 15.52 2.28
CA ALA A 243 -5.15 15.71 1.56
C ALA A 243 -5.27 15.38 0.06
N MET A 244 -6.16 14.46 -0.32
CA MET A 244 -6.44 14.11 -1.72
C MET A 244 -7.54 14.96 -2.38
N SER A 245 -8.17 15.87 -1.63
CA SER A 245 -9.40 16.58 -2.08
C SER A 245 -10.56 15.64 -2.45
N GLU A 246 -10.65 14.50 -1.78
CA GLU A 246 -11.66 13.44 -2.01
C GLU A 246 -12.70 13.36 -0.89
N ALA A 247 -12.59 14.23 0.12
CA ALA A 247 -13.46 14.25 1.29
C ALA A 247 -14.80 14.96 1.01
N THR A 248 -15.88 14.41 1.55
CA THR A 248 -17.19 15.07 1.60
C THR A 248 -17.20 16.19 2.65
N GLU A 249 -18.23 17.04 2.64
CA GLU A 249 -18.42 18.10 3.64
C GLU A 249 -18.54 17.52 5.06
N ASP A 250 -19.23 16.39 5.23
CA ASP A 250 -19.40 15.71 6.52
C ASP A 250 -18.09 15.13 7.03
N GLU A 251 -17.31 14.52 6.14
CA GLU A 251 -15.96 14.01 6.46
C GLU A 251 -15.03 15.18 6.85
N THR A 252 -15.12 16.30 6.13
CA THR A 252 -14.35 17.53 6.42
C THR A 252 -14.70 18.08 7.79
N ARG A 253 -16.00 18.17 8.14
CA ARG A 253 -16.44 18.60 9.48
C ARG A 253 -15.98 17.64 10.57
N THR A 254 -16.00 16.33 10.30
CA THR A 254 -15.51 15.31 11.24
C THR A 254 -14.03 15.49 11.54
N VAL A 255 -13.20 15.72 10.52
CA VAL A 255 -11.77 15.98 10.70
C VAL A 255 -11.53 17.31 11.41
N ALA A 256 -12.24 18.38 11.03
CA ALA A 256 -12.11 19.70 11.66
C ALA A 256 -12.55 19.73 13.13
N GLY A 257 -13.49 18.86 13.53
CA GLY A 257 -13.94 18.72 14.92
C GLY A 257 -12.90 18.11 15.85
N ARG A 258 -11.87 17.43 15.31
CA ARG A 258 -10.79 16.84 16.11
C ARG A 258 -9.81 17.90 16.56
N ARG A 259 -9.55 17.96 17.87
CA ARG A 259 -8.50 18.82 18.44
C ARG A 259 -7.14 18.12 18.42
N ALA A 260 -6.22 18.61 17.61
CA ALA A 260 -4.84 18.13 17.59
C ALA A 260 -4.13 18.42 18.93
N ARG A 261 -3.35 17.44 19.41
CA ARG A 261 -2.56 17.49 20.63
C ARG A 261 -1.11 17.82 20.30
N VAL A 262 -0.89 19.08 19.92
CA VAL A 262 0.41 19.58 19.43
C VAL A 262 1.41 19.77 20.57
N ALA A 263 2.59 19.15 20.48
CA ALA A 263 3.72 19.33 21.40
C ALA A 263 3.40 19.13 22.90
N VAL A 264 2.42 18.26 23.21
CA VAL A 264 2.00 17.91 24.58
C VAL A 264 2.49 16.53 25.04
N ALA A 265 3.28 15.84 24.22
CA ALA A 265 3.86 14.56 24.61
C ALA A 265 4.79 14.71 25.83
N PRO A 266 4.82 13.73 26.74
CA PRO A 266 5.69 13.78 27.92
C PRO A 266 7.19 13.82 27.58
N PRO A 267 8.03 14.45 28.42
CA PRO A 267 9.48 14.41 28.24
C PRO A 267 10.03 12.99 28.15
N GLY A 268 10.97 12.78 27.22
CA GLY A 268 11.68 11.50 27.00
C GLY A 268 10.86 10.39 26.34
N ILE A 269 9.56 10.57 26.06
CA ILE A 269 8.73 9.52 25.47
C ILE A 269 9.19 9.12 24.05
N LEU A 270 9.81 10.04 23.31
CA LEU A 270 10.47 9.80 22.03
C LEU A 270 11.99 9.92 22.14
N GLY A 271 12.56 9.63 23.32
CA GLY A 271 14.00 9.43 23.48
C GLY A 271 14.48 8.12 22.85
N GLU A 272 15.63 7.62 23.30
CA GLU A 272 16.32 6.45 22.74
C GLU A 272 15.42 5.21 22.53
N GLN A 273 14.65 4.80 23.54
CA GLN A 273 13.77 3.64 23.43
C GLN A 273 12.49 3.91 22.63
N GLY A 274 11.96 5.14 22.69
CA GLY A 274 10.70 5.51 22.05
C GLY A 274 10.79 5.50 20.53
N LEU A 275 11.87 6.05 19.98
CA LEU A 275 12.09 6.07 18.52
C LEU A 275 12.27 4.67 17.93
N GLY A 276 12.86 3.74 18.68
CA GLY A 276 13.00 2.35 18.26
C GLY A 276 11.66 1.67 17.96
N GLN A 277 10.57 2.11 18.58
CA GLN A 277 9.23 1.55 18.33
C GLN A 277 8.54 2.11 17.08
N LEU A 278 9.06 3.20 16.51
CA LEU A 278 8.53 3.84 15.29
C LEU A 278 9.23 3.36 14.01
N ALA A 279 10.39 2.74 14.19
CA ALA A 279 11.22 2.25 13.12
C ALA A 279 10.66 0.89 12.65
N SER A 280 9.97 0.87 11.50
CA SER A 280 9.54 -0.38 10.83
C SER A 280 10.73 -1.19 10.31
N THR A 281 11.86 -0.51 10.10
CA THR A 281 13.15 -1.04 9.65
C THR A 281 14.15 -0.69 10.74
N ALA A 282 15.03 -1.61 11.15
CA ALA A 282 15.98 -1.40 12.24
C ALA A 282 17.11 -0.40 11.91
N VAL A 283 16.78 0.78 11.35
CA VAL A 283 17.69 1.88 10.97
C VAL A 283 18.64 2.22 12.11
N LEU A 284 18.12 2.27 13.34
CA LEU A 284 18.90 2.63 14.53
C LEU A 284 19.89 1.54 14.97
N GLY A 285 19.68 0.30 14.53
CA GLY A 285 20.51 -0.86 14.87
C GLY A 285 21.59 -1.16 13.85
N THR A 286 21.65 -0.45 12.72
CA THR A 286 22.63 -0.72 11.67
C THR A 286 24.02 -0.20 12.04
N THR A 287 25.04 -0.82 11.45
CA THR A 287 26.42 -0.32 11.52
C THR A 287 26.55 1.09 10.97
N ALA A 288 25.74 1.48 9.97
CA ALA A 288 25.69 2.85 9.44
C ALA A 288 25.27 3.89 10.49
N ALA A 289 24.26 3.58 11.31
CA ALA A 289 23.84 4.47 12.40
C ALA A 289 24.93 4.58 13.49
N GLN A 290 25.58 3.47 13.82
CA GLN A 290 26.66 3.44 14.80
C GLN A 290 27.84 4.28 14.35
N ILE A 291 28.33 4.10 13.13
CA ILE A 291 29.46 4.89 12.62
C ILE A 291 29.08 6.36 12.46
N LEU A 292 27.90 6.70 11.92
CA LEU A 292 27.47 8.09 11.78
C LEU A 292 27.41 8.81 13.14
N SER A 293 26.76 8.19 14.13
CA SER A 293 26.66 8.75 15.48
C SER A 293 28.02 8.94 16.16
N SER A 294 29.00 8.09 15.82
CA SER A 294 30.36 8.20 16.37
C SER A 294 31.14 9.41 15.82
N LEU A 295 30.78 9.87 14.62
CA LEU A 295 31.46 10.90 13.85
C LEU A 295 30.96 12.33 14.08
N ASP A 296 30.07 12.57 15.05
CA ASP A 296 29.48 13.89 15.31
C ASP A 296 30.55 15.02 15.42
N GLY A 297 31.60 14.80 16.23
CA GLY A 297 32.72 15.74 16.35
C GLY A 297 33.61 15.85 15.10
N VAL A 298 33.57 14.87 14.21
CA VAL A 298 34.26 14.93 12.90
C VAL A 298 33.45 15.79 11.93
N PHE A 299 32.13 15.63 11.86
CA PHE A 299 31.25 16.52 11.09
C PHE A 299 31.39 17.97 11.57
N GLY A 300 31.36 18.21 12.89
CA GLY A 300 31.53 19.55 13.43
C GLY A 300 32.87 20.22 13.09
N LYS A 301 33.94 19.45 12.84
CA LYS A 301 35.24 19.99 12.40
C LYS A 301 35.34 20.20 10.90
N LEU A 302 34.76 19.30 10.11
CA LEU A 302 34.90 19.30 8.65
C LEU A 302 33.88 20.17 7.95
N GLU A 303 32.64 20.17 8.44
CA GLU A 303 31.52 20.93 7.86
C GLU A 303 31.30 22.24 8.64
N GLY A 304 31.60 22.24 9.95
CA GLY A 304 31.61 23.45 10.77
C GLY A 304 30.23 24.07 11.03
N VAL A 305 30.21 25.04 11.96
CA VAL A 305 29.07 25.95 12.16
C VAL A 305 29.49 27.32 11.67
N ASP A 306 29.29 27.58 10.37
CA ASP A 306 29.47 28.91 9.79
C ASP A 306 28.16 29.71 9.96
N LEU A 307 28.03 30.44 11.07
CA LEU A 307 26.86 31.27 11.35
C LEU A 307 26.69 32.41 10.34
N GLU A 308 27.81 32.96 9.82
CA GLU A 308 27.80 34.07 8.87
C GLU A 308 27.22 33.65 7.52
N ARG A 309 27.42 32.39 7.11
CA ARG A 309 26.75 31.79 5.94
C ARG A 309 25.22 31.89 6.01
N TRP A 310 24.66 31.81 7.21
CA TRP A 310 23.22 31.97 7.46
C TRP A 310 22.86 33.41 7.85
N GLY A 311 23.88 34.28 7.92
CA GLY A 311 23.88 35.68 8.37
C GLY A 311 23.18 35.89 9.70
N VAL A 312 23.47 34.98 10.63
CA VAL A 312 23.27 35.17 12.07
C VAL A 312 24.64 35.24 12.74
N SER A 313 24.68 35.76 13.95
CA SER A 313 25.88 35.88 14.77
C SER A 313 25.63 35.32 16.16
N LYS A 314 26.69 35.14 16.97
CA LYS A 314 26.55 34.72 18.37
C LYS A 314 25.66 35.62 19.23
N ARG A 315 25.39 36.87 18.79
CA ARG A 315 24.49 37.81 19.49
C ARG A 315 23.02 37.47 19.30
N ASP A 316 22.70 36.81 18.20
CA ASP A 316 21.34 36.44 17.80
C ASP A 316 20.89 35.11 18.44
N ARG A 317 21.77 34.51 19.25
CA ARG A 317 21.52 33.24 19.91
C ARG A 317 20.38 33.34 20.93
N LEU A 318 19.36 32.51 20.75
CA LEU A 318 18.29 32.28 21.73
C LEU A 318 18.76 31.25 22.75
N ARG A 319 19.06 31.68 23.97
CA ARG A 319 19.59 30.85 25.06
C ARG A 319 18.48 30.09 25.78
N GLN A 320 18.85 29.02 26.47
CA GLN A 320 17.91 28.21 27.24
C GLN A 320 17.26 29.04 28.34
N GLY A 321 15.92 28.99 28.39
CA GLY A 321 15.14 29.77 29.33
C GLY A 321 14.97 31.25 28.97
N ASP A 322 15.49 31.71 27.83
CA ASP A 322 15.16 33.06 27.35
C ASP A 322 13.64 33.21 27.21
N PRO A 323 13.06 34.39 27.55
CA PRO A 323 11.62 34.65 27.42
C PRO A 323 11.22 34.88 25.95
N ASN A 324 11.60 33.95 25.07
CA ASN A 324 11.32 33.95 23.65
C ASN A 324 10.35 32.78 23.32
N PRO A 325 9.22 33.03 22.64
CA PRO A 325 8.23 32.01 22.34
C PRO A 325 8.79 30.82 21.53
N LEU A 326 9.61 31.09 20.50
CA LEU A 326 10.25 30.05 19.71
C LEU A 326 11.17 29.20 20.59
N ARG A 327 11.99 29.83 21.44
CA ARG A 327 12.87 29.11 22.36
C ARG A 327 12.10 28.20 23.30
N ALA A 328 11.07 28.73 23.96
CA ALA A 328 10.24 27.94 24.89
C ALA A 328 9.55 26.76 24.18
N TYR A 329 9.20 26.92 22.92
CA TYR A 329 8.62 25.86 22.10
C TYR A 329 9.65 24.81 21.69
N VAL A 330 10.86 25.22 21.30
CA VAL A 330 11.99 24.32 21.03
C VAL A 330 12.36 23.54 22.28
N ASP A 331 12.44 24.17 23.46
CA ASP A 331 12.75 23.49 24.72
C ASP A 331 11.70 22.43 25.07
N ARG A 332 10.42 22.74 24.85
CA ARG A 332 9.31 21.79 25.06
C ARG A 332 9.41 20.59 24.13
N ILE A 333 9.66 20.81 22.83
CA ILE A 333 9.79 19.71 21.86
C ILE A 333 11.08 18.93 22.11
N GLY A 334 12.20 19.61 22.40
CA GLY A 334 13.48 18.98 22.74
C GLY A 334 13.36 18.05 23.94
N ALA A 335 12.59 18.44 24.96
CA ALA A 335 12.32 17.59 26.12
C ALA A 335 11.62 16.27 25.75
N ILE A 336 10.72 16.26 24.76
CA ILE A 336 10.03 15.03 24.26
C ILE A 336 11.06 14.02 23.75
N PHE A 337 12.12 14.49 23.11
CA PHE A 337 13.23 13.69 22.55
C PHE A 337 14.39 13.47 23.54
N GLY A 338 14.31 14.04 24.74
CA GLY A 338 15.37 13.95 25.74
C GLY A 338 16.64 14.74 25.40
N ILE A 339 16.50 15.84 24.66
CA ILE A 339 17.63 16.70 24.26
C ILE A 339 17.92 17.72 25.36
N PRO A 340 19.10 17.67 26.01
CA PRO A 340 19.38 18.49 27.18
C PRO A 340 19.82 19.92 26.83
N GLU A 341 20.58 20.09 25.75
CA GLU A 341 21.20 21.36 25.37
C GLU A 341 21.25 21.53 23.85
N LEU A 342 20.94 22.75 23.40
CA LEU A 342 20.91 23.15 21.99
C LEU A 342 20.97 24.69 21.91
N ASP A 343 21.83 25.19 21.04
CA ASP A 343 21.85 26.61 20.65
C ASP A 343 20.81 26.83 19.54
N VAL A 344 20.00 27.88 19.64
CA VAL A 344 18.92 28.15 18.68
C VAL A 344 19.12 29.52 18.03
N TYR A 345 18.97 29.58 16.71
CA TYR A 345 19.00 30.82 15.94
C TYR A 345 17.81 30.87 14.98
N GLU A 346 17.15 32.02 14.94
CA GLU A 346 16.20 32.32 13.88
C GLU A 346 16.95 32.90 12.68
N VAL A 347 16.65 32.38 11.48
CA VAL A 347 17.35 32.72 10.23
C VAL A 347 16.36 33.37 9.26
N GLU A 348 16.80 34.44 8.60
CA GLU A 348 16.00 35.14 7.59
C GLU A 348 15.54 34.22 6.45
N ASN A 349 14.33 34.47 5.94
CA ASN A 349 13.73 33.72 4.83
C ASN A 349 14.62 33.71 3.59
N GLY A 350 14.63 32.58 2.86
CA GLY A 350 15.38 32.41 1.62
C GLY A 350 16.85 32.01 1.81
N ARG A 351 17.36 31.99 3.05
CA ARG A 351 18.68 31.41 3.37
C ARG A 351 18.61 29.94 3.76
N LEU A 352 17.48 29.52 4.33
CA LEU A 352 17.23 28.17 4.82
C LEU A 352 15.76 27.82 4.59
N ASP A 353 15.49 26.65 4.01
CA ASP A 353 14.13 26.24 3.64
C ASP A 353 13.39 25.51 4.77
N ARG A 354 14.12 24.86 5.67
CA ARG A 354 13.58 24.03 6.75
C ARG A 354 14.43 24.15 8.00
N ALA A 355 13.87 23.84 9.17
CA ALA A 355 14.67 23.81 10.39
C ALA A 355 15.72 22.69 10.30
N THR A 356 16.98 23.01 10.64
CA THR A 356 18.12 22.10 10.48
C THR A 356 19.03 22.21 11.69
N VAL A 357 19.55 21.06 12.16
CA VAL A 357 20.56 21.01 13.21
C VAL A 357 21.94 20.83 12.59
N LEU A 358 22.87 21.72 12.92
CA LEU A 358 24.28 21.63 12.54
C LEU A 358 25.09 20.93 13.64
N ALA A 359 26.09 20.15 13.22
CA ALA A 359 27.03 19.49 14.12
C ALA A 359 27.89 20.54 14.84
N GLY A 360 27.75 20.61 16.16
CA GLY A 360 28.41 21.60 17.00
C GLY A 360 28.54 21.11 18.45
N SER A 361 29.22 21.87 19.29
CA SER A 361 29.29 21.60 20.73
C SER A 361 29.04 22.91 21.51
N PRO A 362 27.80 23.17 21.94
CA PRO A 362 26.58 22.37 21.73
C PRO A 362 26.10 22.38 20.26
N PRO A 363 25.24 21.43 19.84
CA PRO A 363 24.63 21.45 18.51
C PRO A 363 23.83 22.74 18.28
N VAL A 364 23.65 23.12 17.01
CA VAL A 364 23.01 24.39 16.65
C VAL A 364 21.77 24.14 15.80
N LEU A 365 20.59 24.52 16.29
CA LEU A 365 19.35 24.53 15.53
C LEU A 365 19.14 25.88 14.85
N LEU A 366 19.09 25.84 13.53
CA LEU A 366 18.69 26.96 12.70
C LEU A 366 17.20 26.82 12.35
N VAL A 367 16.43 27.89 12.55
CA VAL A 367 14.99 27.92 12.28
C VAL A 367 14.69 29.06 11.30
N PRO A 368 14.19 28.80 10.08
CA PRO A 368 13.75 29.86 9.18
C PRO A 368 12.64 30.71 9.82
N SER A 369 12.63 32.03 9.59
CA SER A 369 11.58 32.91 10.13
C SER A 369 10.17 32.50 9.67
N SER A 370 10.02 31.97 8.46
CA SER A 370 8.77 31.41 7.93
C SER A 370 8.27 30.23 8.75
N VAL A 371 9.18 29.38 9.24
CA VAL A 371 8.88 28.25 10.13
C VAL A 371 8.57 28.76 11.53
N ALA A 372 9.41 29.66 12.07
CA ALA A 372 9.28 30.21 13.42
C ALA A 372 7.90 30.85 13.68
N HIS A 373 7.27 31.38 12.63
CA HIS A 373 5.96 32.04 12.68
C HIS A 373 4.84 31.22 12.02
N ALA A 374 5.08 29.94 11.70
CA ALA A 374 4.06 29.04 11.16
C ALA A 374 3.02 28.67 12.23
N ARG A 375 1.89 28.09 11.79
CA ARG A 375 0.86 27.54 12.68
C ARG A 375 1.46 26.46 13.58
N ASP A 376 0.99 26.34 14.82
CA ASP A 376 1.55 25.47 15.87
C ASP A 376 1.90 24.05 15.41
N ALA A 377 1.01 23.40 14.64
CA ALA A 377 1.22 22.04 14.15
C ALA A 377 2.33 21.96 13.08
N VAL A 378 2.39 22.95 12.16
CA VAL A 378 3.44 23.05 11.14
C VAL A 378 4.78 23.33 11.80
N LEU A 379 4.83 24.30 12.74
CA LEU A 379 6.02 24.61 13.53
C LEU A 379 6.50 23.38 14.32
N ALA A 380 5.59 22.67 15.00
CA ALA A 380 5.92 21.47 15.77
C ALA A 380 6.51 20.38 14.88
N PHE A 381 5.92 20.14 13.70
CA PHE A 381 6.45 19.14 12.76
C PHE A 381 7.84 19.53 12.26
N GLN A 382 8.02 20.78 11.81
CA GLN A 382 9.31 21.27 11.29
C GLN A 382 10.42 21.21 12.35
N LEU A 383 10.14 21.57 13.60
CA LEU A 383 11.12 21.49 14.69
C LEU A 383 11.39 20.06 15.15
N ALA A 384 10.36 19.22 15.25
CA ALA A 384 10.51 17.86 15.77
C ALA A 384 11.33 16.95 14.86
N ARG A 385 11.34 17.18 13.54
CA ARG A 385 12.11 16.37 12.58
C ARG A 385 13.62 16.36 12.84
N PRO A 386 14.33 17.51 12.82
CA PRO A 386 15.75 17.53 13.07
C PRO A 386 16.09 17.17 14.54
N LEU A 387 15.19 17.44 15.48
CA LEU A 387 15.36 17.01 16.88
C LEU A 387 15.27 15.49 17.04
N ALA A 388 14.38 14.82 16.31
CA ALA A 388 14.32 13.35 16.29
C ALA A 388 15.63 12.75 15.77
N LEU A 389 16.22 13.29 14.71
CA LEU A 389 17.54 12.86 14.23
C LEU A 389 18.65 13.16 15.25
N LEU A 390 18.63 14.35 15.85
CA LEU A 390 19.62 14.76 16.85
C LEU A 390 19.64 13.83 18.06
N SER A 391 18.48 13.37 18.53
CA SER A 391 18.39 12.44 19.68
C SER A 391 19.16 11.12 19.49
N ARG A 392 19.48 10.77 18.23
CA ARG A 392 20.28 9.60 17.84
C ARG A 392 21.61 9.98 17.18
N HIS A 393 22.00 11.25 17.23
CA HIS A 393 23.17 11.80 16.54
C HIS A 393 23.20 11.51 15.02
N LEU A 394 22.02 11.49 14.39
CA LEU A 394 21.85 11.29 12.94
C LEU A 394 21.55 12.59 12.19
N HIS A 395 21.57 13.74 12.87
CA HIS A 395 21.26 15.04 12.29
C HIS A 395 22.16 15.48 11.10
N PRO A 396 23.41 14.98 10.91
CA PRO A 396 24.16 15.29 9.70
C PRO A 396 23.42 14.90 8.41
N LEU A 397 22.52 13.91 8.47
CA LEU A 397 21.67 13.56 7.33
C LEU A 397 20.86 14.75 6.80
N ASP A 398 20.41 15.69 7.63
CA ASP A 398 19.63 16.84 7.14
C ASP A 398 20.50 18.09 6.88
N ALA A 399 21.73 18.11 7.39
CA ALA A 399 22.63 19.26 7.29
C ALA A 399 23.69 19.13 6.19
N VAL A 400 24.04 17.90 5.81
CA VAL A 400 25.14 17.58 4.90
C VAL A 400 24.58 16.79 3.71
N PRO A 401 25.02 17.07 2.46
CA PRO A 401 24.59 16.29 1.31
C PRO A 401 24.82 14.79 1.51
N ASP A 402 23.91 13.98 0.97
CA ASP A 402 23.96 12.51 1.14
C ASP A 402 25.32 11.97 0.71
N GLU A 403 25.79 12.31 -0.49
CA GLU A 403 27.06 11.83 -1.04
C GLU A 403 28.24 12.13 -0.11
N THR A 404 28.32 13.35 0.42
CA THR A 404 29.36 13.74 1.38
C THR A 404 29.26 12.92 2.66
N THR A 405 28.06 12.75 3.20
CA THR A 405 27.84 11.93 4.41
C THR A 405 28.29 10.48 4.17
N LEU A 406 27.90 9.89 3.04
CA LEU A 406 28.23 8.49 2.70
C LEU A 406 29.73 8.30 2.50
N HIS A 407 30.39 9.23 1.80
CA HIS A 407 31.84 9.18 1.61
C HIS A 407 32.59 9.33 2.94
N MET A 408 32.09 10.15 3.86
CA MET A 408 32.69 10.27 5.19
C MET A 408 32.57 8.98 6.01
N LEU A 409 31.44 8.25 5.92
CA LEU A 409 31.30 6.94 6.56
C LEU A 409 32.29 5.92 5.97
N ALA A 410 32.36 5.83 4.64
CA ALA A 410 33.27 4.92 3.95
C ALA A 410 34.75 5.27 4.23
N GLY A 411 35.10 6.55 4.23
CA GLY A 411 36.43 7.04 4.56
C GLY A 411 36.82 6.75 6.02
N ALA A 412 35.88 6.84 6.96
CA ALA A 412 36.10 6.43 8.34
C ALA A 412 36.35 4.92 8.45
N ALA A 413 35.64 4.09 7.69
CA ALA A 413 35.86 2.65 7.64
C ALA A 413 37.25 2.31 7.05
N ARG A 414 37.59 2.89 5.89
CA ARG A 414 38.88 2.72 5.21
C ARG A 414 40.08 3.17 6.07
N GLN A 415 39.88 4.15 6.95
CA GLN A 415 40.91 4.62 7.89
C GLN A 415 41.37 3.54 8.88
N TYR A 416 40.52 2.55 9.18
CA TYR A 416 40.82 1.46 10.12
C TYR A 416 40.85 0.07 9.46
N ASP A 417 40.33 -0.06 8.24
CA ASP A 417 40.51 -1.19 7.36
C ASP A 417 40.99 -0.70 5.97
N PRO A 418 42.32 -0.69 5.72
CA PRO A 418 42.88 -0.22 4.46
C PRO A 418 42.50 -1.06 3.23
N THR A 419 41.80 -2.18 3.39
CA THR A 419 41.31 -3.02 2.29
C THR A 419 39.82 -2.78 1.99
N PHE A 420 39.11 -2.08 2.88
CA PHE A 420 37.68 -1.81 2.75
C PHE A 420 37.35 -1.04 1.47
N THR A 421 36.37 -1.50 0.71
CA THR A 421 35.79 -0.77 -0.43
C THR A 421 34.28 -0.67 -0.23
N TYR A 422 33.65 0.28 -0.90
CA TYR A 422 32.20 0.43 -0.85
C TYR A 422 31.65 0.64 -2.26
N GLU A 423 30.60 -0.11 -2.59
CA GLU A 423 29.99 -0.07 -3.92
C GLU A 423 29.50 1.35 -4.26
N GLY A 424 29.83 1.83 -5.46
CA GLY A 424 29.44 3.16 -5.92
C GLY A 424 30.37 4.31 -5.50
N ILE A 425 31.46 4.04 -4.78
CA ILE A 425 32.49 5.04 -4.45
C ILE A 425 33.81 4.66 -5.15
N ASP A 426 34.36 5.58 -5.94
CA ASP A 426 35.66 5.41 -6.60
C ASP A 426 36.81 5.32 -5.58
N GLU A 427 37.80 4.45 -5.83
CA GLU A 427 38.92 4.25 -4.89
C GLU A 427 39.75 5.51 -4.66
N SER A 428 39.97 6.32 -5.69
CA SER A 428 40.74 7.56 -5.55
C SER A 428 40.00 8.60 -4.70
N LEU A 429 38.68 8.67 -4.84
CA LEU A 429 37.83 9.51 -4.01
C LEU A 429 37.80 9.01 -2.57
N LEU A 430 37.70 7.69 -2.37
CA LEU A 430 37.71 7.07 -1.05
C LEU A 430 39.03 7.35 -0.32
N ASP A 431 40.17 7.29 -1.00
CA ASP A 431 41.48 7.62 -0.42
C ASP A 431 41.60 9.09 0.00
N VAL A 432 41.01 10.02 -0.78
CA VAL A 432 40.95 11.45 -0.44
C VAL A 432 40.10 11.65 0.81
N GLU A 433 38.91 11.05 0.85
CA GLU A 433 37.99 11.17 1.98
C GLU A 433 38.53 10.50 3.24
N THR A 434 39.22 9.36 3.11
CA THR A 434 39.94 8.71 4.22
C THR A 434 40.95 9.66 4.86
N LYS A 435 41.78 10.35 4.06
CA LYS A 435 42.75 11.33 4.58
C LYS A 435 42.06 12.54 5.22
N ARG A 436 40.94 13.00 4.64
CA ARG A 436 40.15 14.14 5.14
C ARG A 436 39.53 13.82 6.50
N VAL A 437 38.85 12.69 6.60
CA VAL A 437 38.23 12.17 7.83
C VAL A 437 39.29 11.85 8.88
N GLY A 438 40.35 11.13 8.52
CA GLY A 438 41.42 10.73 9.45
C GLY A 438 42.09 11.91 10.16
N LYS A 439 42.30 13.04 9.46
CA LYS A 439 42.83 14.28 10.06
C LYS A 439 41.89 14.93 11.07
N ALA A 440 40.58 14.75 10.92
CA ALA A 440 39.58 15.33 11.81
C ALA A 440 39.31 14.48 13.06
N ILE A 441 39.64 13.18 13.04
CA ILE A 441 39.49 12.27 14.19
C ILE A 441 40.33 12.78 15.38
N GLY A 442 39.63 13.17 16.45
CA GLY A 442 40.25 13.64 17.68
C GLY A 442 40.85 12.49 18.50
N PHE A 443 41.84 12.81 19.34
CA PHE A 443 42.50 11.84 20.22
C PHE A 443 41.49 11.13 21.15
N PHE A 444 40.59 11.88 21.80
CA PHE A 444 39.62 11.34 22.76
C PHE A 444 38.47 10.55 22.14
N SER A 445 38.17 10.75 20.85
CA SER A 445 37.10 10.02 20.14
C SER A 445 37.60 8.83 19.32
N ARG A 446 38.93 8.66 19.21
CA ARG A 446 39.57 7.69 18.32
C ARG A 446 39.12 6.25 18.57
N GLY A 447 39.09 5.80 19.83
CA GLY A 447 38.71 4.41 20.15
C GLY A 447 37.28 4.09 19.74
N ARG A 448 36.32 4.91 20.17
CA ARG A 448 34.90 4.74 19.82
C ARG A 448 34.63 4.83 18.31
N ILE A 449 35.32 5.71 17.59
CA ILE A 449 35.22 5.79 16.12
C ILE A 449 35.82 4.54 15.48
N GLN A 450 36.97 4.05 15.95
CA GLN A 450 37.60 2.83 15.47
C GLN A 450 36.66 1.63 15.62
N ASP A 451 36.07 1.43 16.80
CA ASP A 451 35.16 0.31 17.06
C ASP A 451 33.95 0.33 16.11
N ALA A 452 33.34 1.50 15.91
CA ALA A 452 32.20 1.66 15.01
C ALA A 452 32.60 1.50 13.52
N ALA A 453 33.76 2.03 13.14
CA ALA A 453 34.30 1.93 11.78
C ALA A 453 34.66 0.50 11.41
N THR A 454 35.29 -0.26 12.32
CA THR A 454 35.59 -1.68 12.12
C THR A 454 34.31 -2.50 12.04
N SER A 455 33.30 -2.21 12.88
CA SER A 455 32.00 -2.88 12.81
C SER A 455 31.30 -2.64 11.46
N PHE A 456 31.34 -1.39 10.97
CA PHE A 456 30.82 -1.05 9.64
C PHE A 456 31.60 -1.69 8.49
N ALA A 457 32.92 -1.79 8.59
CA ALA A 457 33.73 -2.46 7.57
C ALA A 457 33.41 -3.97 7.49
N ALA A 458 33.14 -4.61 8.64
CA ALA A 458 32.83 -6.03 8.72
C ALA A 458 31.40 -6.37 8.24
N ASP A 459 30.44 -5.47 8.46
CA ASP A 459 29.04 -5.62 8.04
C ASP A 459 28.52 -4.30 7.44
N PRO A 460 28.95 -3.96 6.21
CA PRO A 460 28.58 -2.71 5.58
C PRO A 460 27.10 -2.71 5.23
N THR A 461 26.43 -1.59 5.51
CA THR A 461 25.02 -1.42 5.12
C THR A 461 24.92 -1.39 3.59
N PRO A 462 24.20 -2.33 2.93
CA PRO A 462 24.26 -2.49 1.47
C PRO A 462 23.73 -1.29 0.68
N ASP A 463 22.68 -0.62 1.19
CA ASP A 463 22.11 0.59 0.59
C ASP A 463 22.09 1.74 1.60
N LEU A 464 23.17 2.50 1.62
CA LEU A 464 23.28 3.67 2.50
C LEU A 464 22.31 4.80 2.12
N ARG A 465 21.98 4.99 0.83
CA ARG A 465 21.04 6.05 0.40
C ARG A 465 19.62 5.72 0.86
N GLY A 466 19.19 4.47 0.69
CA GLY A 466 17.93 3.97 1.23
C GLY A 466 17.90 3.97 2.75
N TRP A 467 19.00 3.64 3.41
CA TRP A 467 19.12 3.77 4.87
C TRP A 467 18.93 5.21 5.35
N ALA A 468 19.62 6.18 4.74
CA ALA A 468 19.47 7.60 5.06
C ALA A 468 18.03 8.09 4.84
N THR A 469 17.41 7.68 3.74
CA THR A 469 15.99 7.95 3.45
C THR A 469 15.08 7.39 4.55
N ASN A 470 15.31 6.15 4.98
CA ASN A 470 14.53 5.53 6.06
C ASN A 470 14.75 6.20 7.42
N ALA A 471 15.96 6.71 7.71
CA ALA A 471 16.22 7.50 8.92
C ALA A 471 15.43 8.82 8.92
N ARG A 472 15.38 9.52 7.78
CA ARG A 472 14.56 10.73 7.63
C ARG A 472 13.06 10.43 7.72
N ARG A 473 12.59 9.31 7.17
CA ARG A 473 11.20 8.85 7.32
C ARG A 473 10.86 8.56 8.79
N MET A 474 11.74 7.87 9.53
CA MET A 474 11.58 7.66 10.98
C MET A 474 11.46 9.00 11.73
N ALA A 475 12.33 9.97 11.42
CA ALA A 475 12.25 11.30 12.02
C ALA A 475 10.95 12.04 11.68
N ALA A 476 10.48 11.94 10.43
CA ALA A 476 9.19 12.49 10.01
C ALA A 476 8.00 11.83 10.73
N ARG A 477 8.02 10.50 10.92
CA ARG A 477 7.00 9.78 11.69
C ARG A 477 6.97 10.24 13.16
N ALA A 478 8.15 10.40 13.78
CA ALA A 478 8.25 10.93 15.13
C ALA A 478 7.70 12.36 15.22
N ALA A 479 8.04 13.21 14.24
CA ALA A 479 7.51 14.56 14.15
C ALA A 479 5.99 14.60 13.94
N LEU A 480 5.42 13.67 13.17
CA LEU A 480 3.98 13.53 12.98
C LEU A 480 3.26 13.22 14.31
N LEU A 481 3.88 12.41 15.18
CA LEU A 481 3.33 12.15 16.50
C LEU A 481 3.36 13.37 17.42
N VAL A 482 4.37 14.24 17.26
CA VAL A 482 4.52 15.48 18.03
C VAL A 482 3.56 16.56 17.55
N CYS A 483 3.36 16.73 16.24
CA CYS A 483 2.40 17.70 15.72
C CYS A 483 0.94 17.21 15.82
N ASP A 484 0.73 15.89 15.80
CA ASP A 484 -0.58 15.25 15.90
C ASP A 484 -1.61 15.76 14.86
N ASP A 485 -1.12 16.13 13.68
CA ASP A 485 -1.92 16.64 12.55
C ASP A 485 -1.26 16.23 11.22
N LEU A 486 -1.86 15.26 10.52
CA LEU A 486 -1.35 14.78 9.24
C LEU A 486 -1.41 15.84 8.14
N LEU A 487 -2.43 16.70 8.12
CA LEU A 487 -2.57 17.72 7.08
C LEU A 487 -1.48 18.79 7.23
N ALA A 488 -1.21 19.22 8.48
CA ALA A 488 -0.11 20.12 8.77
C ALA A 488 1.26 19.51 8.44
N ALA A 489 1.45 18.21 8.67
CA ALA A 489 2.67 17.50 8.30
C ALA A 489 2.88 17.44 6.77
N ILE A 490 1.82 17.16 6.01
CA ILE A 490 1.85 17.13 4.53
C ILE A 490 2.12 18.54 3.99
N GLU A 491 1.46 19.57 4.52
CA GLU A 491 1.72 20.98 4.18
C GLU A 491 3.20 21.34 4.44
N ALA A 492 3.73 20.96 5.60
CA ALA A 492 5.12 21.22 5.96
C ALA A 492 6.13 20.51 5.05
N LEU A 493 5.78 19.35 4.48
CA LEU A 493 6.60 18.64 3.51
C LEU A 493 6.53 19.28 2.11
N GLY A 494 5.44 19.96 1.78
CA GLY A 494 5.18 20.42 0.42
C GLY A 494 5.00 19.28 -0.58
N GLU A 495 4.60 18.09 -0.10
CA GLU A 495 4.39 16.88 -0.90
C GLU A 495 2.89 16.57 -1.02
N GLU A 496 2.47 15.90 -2.09
CA GLU A 496 1.13 15.30 -2.21
C GLU A 496 1.19 13.79 -1.95
N LEU A 497 0.06 13.16 -1.62
CA LEU A 497 -0.01 11.70 -1.53
C LEU A 497 0.22 11.06 -2.91
N GLY A 498 1.19 10.15 -3.00
CA GLY A 498 1.72 9.66 -4.27
C GLY A 498 2.59 8.42 -4.12
N PRO A 499 3.25 7.97 -5.20
CA PRO A 499 4.06 6.76 -5.16
C PRO A 499 5.33 6.97 -4.31
N ASP A 500 5.47 6.16 -3.26
CA ASP A 500 6.67 6.00 -2.41
C ASP A 500 7.39 7.30 -1.97
N ASN A 501 6.62 8.27 -1.47
CA ASN A 501 7.15 9.50 -0.88
C ASN A 501 6.89 9.61 0.63
N THR A 502 7.42 10.67 1.26
CA THR A 502 7.34 10.88 2.70
C THR A 502 5.90 11.12 3.14
N ALA A 503 5.11 11.89 2.38
CA ALA A 503 3.70 12.14 2.69
C ALA A 503 2.88 10.83 2.75
N SER A 504 3.12 9.90 1.83
CA SER A 504 2.44 8.61 1.79
C SER A 504 2.92 7.65 2.88
N ASP A 505 4.21 7.71 3.21
CA ASP A 505 4.76 7.02 4.38
C ASP A 505 4.08 7.50 5.68
N LEU A 506 3.94 8.82 5.84
CA LEU A 506 3.24 9.42 6.97
C LEU A 506 1.76 9.03 7.01
N ALA A 507 1.05 9.01 5.88
CA ALA A 507 -0.35 8.58 5.85
C ALA A 507 -0.52 7.12 6.29
N ARG A 508 0.36 6.21 5.86
CA ARG A 508 0.35 4.79 6.31
C ARG A 508 0.66 4.69 7.80
N PHE A 509 1.71 5.38 8.24
CA PHE A 509 2.11 5.38 9.64
C PHE A 509 1.03 6.00 10.54
N TRP A 510 0.34 7.04 10.07
CA TRP A 510 -0.70 7.77 10.80
C TRP A 510 -1.81 6.87 11.30
N VAL A 511 -2.13 5.79 10.59
CA VAL A 511 -3.16 4.82 10.98
C VAL A 511 -2.60 3.48 11.48
N SER A 512 -1.29 3.40 11.74
CA SER A 512 -0.62 2.22 12.27
C SER A 512 -0.89 1.99 13.76
N ASP A 513 -0.68 0.76 14.24
CA ASP A 513 -0.81 0.45 15.68
C ASP A 513 0.16 1.25 16.57
N PRO A 514 1.45 1.44 16.20
CA PRO A 514 2.33 2.34 16.95
C PRO A 514 1.76 3.76 17.11
N ALA A 515 1.22 4.35 16.03
CA ALA A 515 0.66 5.71 16.09
C ALA A 515 -0.60 5.79 16.95
N PHE A 516 -1.52 4.82 16.84
CA PHE A 516 -2.69 4.75 17.71
C PHE A 516 -2.32 4.53 19.18
N ARG A 517 -1.38 3.62 19.47
CA ARG A 517 -0.87 3.41 20.83
C ARG A 517 -0.25 4.69 21.41
N PHE A 518 0.54 5.40 20.62
CA PHE A 518 1.14 6.67 21.06
C PHE A 518 0.07 7.71 21.39
N ARG A 519 -0.91 7.93 20.50
CA ARG A 519 -1.99 8.89 20.75
C ARG A 519 -2.83 8.54 21.99
N ARG A 520 -3.05 7.25 22.27
CA ARG A 520 -3.70 6.81 23.52
C ARG A 520 -2.84 7.10 24.75
N ALA A 521 -1.54 6.83 24.69
CA ALA A 521 -0.60 7.10 25.79
C ALA A 521 -0.47 8.60 26.11
N VAL A 522 -0.56 9.46 25.09
CA VAL A 522 -0.63 10.92 25.28
C VAL A 522 -2.00 11.33 25.81
N ALA A 523 -3.10 10.74 25.32
CA ALA A 523 -4.46 11.04 25.79
C ALA A 523 -4.64 10.81 27.30
N SER A 524 -4.08 9.71 27.82
CA SER A 524 -4.27 9.33 29.22
C SER A 524 -3.46 10.15 30.22
N ARG A 525 -2.58 11.04 29.73
CA ARG A 525 -1.68 11.87 30.56
C ARG A 525 -2.05 13.35 30.55
N ILE A 526 -3.04 13.74 29.76
CA ILE A 526 -3.61 15.09 29.66
C ILE A 526 -4.98 15.04 30.31
#